data_AF-A0A2V6KMA2-F1
#
_entry.id   AF-A0A2V6KMA2-F1
#
_cell.length_a   1.000
_cell.length_b   1.000
_cell.length_c   1.000
_cell.angle_alpha   90.00
_cell.angle_beta   90.00
_cell.angle_gamma   90.00
#
_symmetry.space_group_name_H-M   'P 1'
#
loop_
_entity.id
_entity.type
_entity.pdbx_description
1 polymer ?
#
loop_
_entity_poly.entity_id
_entity_poly.type
_entity_poly.pdbx_seq_one_letter_code
_entity_poly.pdbx_strand_id
1 'polypeptide(L)'
;MSTLIIKLGATGDVVRTTPLLYRLDAPISWVTAENNLPLLQGVDRAVRCVSWENRNRIADTTYDLVINLEDDRETSSFLKQLKFKQLFGAHLNGNDQLTYTSDSRAWFDLSLISVYGREKADRLKLLNRRTYQDLIFDGLGLGFNGEPYYLPPPQPTGLQGDVAISSTAGAVWPMKKWAYYDELKKELEAAGLKVNMLESRP
;
A
#
# COMPACT_ATOMS: atom_id res chain seq x y z
N MET A 1 -3.86 4.77 -21.11
CA MET A 1 -5.06 4.35 -20.35
C MET A 1 -5.06 5.13 -19.05
N SER A 2 -6.11 5.88 -18.69
CA SER A 2 -6.12 6.62 -17.42
C SER A 2 -6.46 5.67 -16.26
N THR A 3 -5.61 5.65 -15.22
CA THR A 3 -5.78 4.74 -14.08
C THR A 3 -5.90 5.49 -12.77
N LEU A 4 -6.80 5.05 -11.89
CA LEU A 4 -6.86 5.46 -10.50
C LEU A 4 -6.44 4.30 -9.59
N ILE A 5 -5.52 4.54 -8.67
CA ILE A 5 -5.17 3.62 -7.59
C ILE A 5 -5.67 4.19 -6.27
N ILE A 6 -6.41 3.38 -5.51
CA ILE A 6 -6.82 3.68 -4.13
C ILE A 6 -6.10 2.69 -3.21
N LYS A 7 -5.11 3.20 -2.48
CA LYS A 7 -4.39 2.46 -1.43
C LYS A 7 -4.00 3.44 -0.32
N LEU A 8 -4.75 3.41 0.78
CA LEU A 8 -4.64 4.29 1.94
C LEU A 8 -3.73 3.70 3.02
N GLY A 9 -4.09 2.51 3.51
CA GLY A 9 -3.64 1.98 4.79
C GLY A 9 -2.39 1.12 4.70
N ALA A 10 -1.72 0.98 5.84
CA ALA A 10 -0.45 0.27 6.03
C ALA A 10 0.66 0.75 5.07
N THR A 11 1.58 1.58 5.55
CA THR A 11 2.67 2.17 4.75
C THR A 11 3.46 1.14 3.95
N GLY A 12 3.74 -0.04 4.52
CA GLY A 12 4.40 -1.13 3.79
C GLY A 12 3.58 -1.65 2.60
N ASP A 13 2.25 -1.68 2.71
CA ASP A 13 1.34 -2.06 1.63
C ASP A 13 1.28 -1.00 0.52
N VAL A 14 1.33 0.29 0.88
CA VAL A 14 1.47 1.38 -0.09
C VAL A 14 2.77 1.25 -0.87
N VAL A 15 3.92 1.11 -0.17
CA VAL A 15 5.24 0.97 -0.81
C VAL A 15 5.30 -0.23 -1.74
N ARG A 16 4.80 -1.40 -1.32
CA ARG A 16 4.82 -2.60 -2.19
C ARG A 16 3.81 -2.55 -3.34
N THR A 17 2.91 -1.56 -3.38
CA THR A 17 2.00 -1.31 -4.51
C THR A 17 2.66 -0.42 -5.57
N THR A 18 3.65 0.40 -5.20
CA THR A 18 4.36 1.29 -6.13
C THR A 18 4.97 0.61 -7.37
N PRO A 19 5.39 -0.68 -7.36
CA PRO A 19 5.88 -1.33 -8.56
C PRO A 19 4.87 -1.36 -9.73
N LEU A 20 3.56 -1.21 -9.48
CA LEU A 20 2.57 -1.08 -10.55
C LEU A 20 2.85 0.11 -11.47
N LEU A 21 3.52 1.15 -10.98
CA LEU A 21 3.89 2.33 -11.76
C LEU A 21 4.87 2.02 -12.91
N TYR A 22 5.58 0.88 -12.88
CA TYR A 22 6.41 0.43 -14.00
C TYR A 22 5.61 -0.16 -15.17
N ARG A 23 4.35 -0.55 -14.94
CA ARG A 23 3.55 -1.33 -15.88
C ARG A 23 2.28 -0.64 -16.34
N LEU A 24 1.75 0.27 -15.53
CA LEU A 24 0.54 1.02 -15.86
C LEU A 24 0.88 2.23 -16.74
N ASP A 25 0.05 2.48 -17.74
CA ASP A 25 0.16 3.66 -18.59
C ASP A 25 -0.30 4.92 -17.86
N ALA A 26 0.36 6.04 -18.17
CA ALA A 26 -0.08 7.37 -17.77
C ALA A 26 -1.37 7.81 -18.51
N PRO A 27 -2.17 8.74 -17.92
CA PRO A 27 -2.00 9.36 -16.61
C PRO A 27 -2.48 8.47 -15.44
N ILE A 28 -1.84 8.60 -14.28
CA ILE A 28 -2.19 7.85 -13.06
C ILE A 28 -2.61 8.83 -11.96
N SER A 29 -3.78 8.61 -11.36
CA SER A 29 -4.17 9.24 -10.09
C SER A 29 -3.97 8.23 -8.95
N TRP A 30 -3.51 8.71 -7.80
CA TRP A 30 -3.35 7.87 -6.60
C TRP A 30 -3.96 8.54 -5.38
N VAL A 31 -4.88 7.86 -4.70
CA VAL A 31 -5.43 8.29 -3.41
C VAL A 31 -4.82 7.45 -2.29
N THR A 32 -4.20 8.10 -1.29
CA THR A 32 -3.57 7.44 -0.14
C THR A 32 -3.88 8.17 1.18
N ALA A 33 -3.46 7.63 2.32
CA ALA A 33 -3.52 8.35 3.59
C ALA A 33 -2.47 9.48 3.62
N GLU A 34 -2.76 10.58 4.31
CA GLU A 34 -1.89 11.79 4.37
C GLU A 34 -0.42 11.45 4.73
N ASN A 35 -0.21 10.58 5.72
CA ASN A 35 1.12 10.17 6.18
C ASN A 35 1.95 9.40 5.13
N ASN A 36 1.30 8.86 4.09
CA ASN A 36 1.96 8.17 2.98
C ASN A 36 2.26 9.08 1.79
N LEU A 37 1.76 10.33 1.77
CA LEU A 37 2.03 11.27 0.68
C LEU A 37 3.54 11.48 0.40
N PRO A 38 4.43 11.61 1.41
CA PRO A 38 5.85 11.78 1.15
C PRO A 38 6.51 10.62 0.40
N LEU A 39 5.87 9.45 0.33
CA LEU A 39 6.36 8.26 -0.39
C LEU A 39 5.90 8.21 -1.84
N LEU A 40 4.98 9.08 -2.24
CA LEU A 40 4.34 9.07 -3.57
C LEU A 40 4.41 10.43 -4.26
N GLN A 41 4.46 11.52 -3.51
CA GLN A 41 4.51 12.86 -4.08
C GLN A 41 5.83 13.08 -4.82
N GLY A 42 5.73 13.47 -6.10
CA GLY A 42 6.89 13.66 -6.95
C GLY A 42 7.57 12.36 -7.39
N VAL A 43 6.92 11.20 -7.20
CA VAL A 43 7.43 9.90 -7.66
C VAL A 43 7.60 9.86 -9.19
N ASP A 44 6.63 10.41 -9.92
CA ASP A 44 6.67 10.61 -11.36
C ASP A 44 5.78 11.81 -11.72
N ARG A 45 6.15 12.60 -12.73
CA ARG A 45 5.36 13.74 -13.23
C ARG A 45 3.96 13.35 -13.72
N ALA A 46 3.78 12.08 -14.12
CA ALA A 46 2.52 11.53 -14.60
C ALA A 46 1.62 10.99 -13.49
N VAL A 47 2.09 10.99 -12.23
CA VAL A 47 1.34 10.50 -11.07
C VAL A 47 0.79 11.67 -10.27
N ARG A 48 -0.54 11.84 -10.31
CA ARG A 48 -1.28 12.80 -9.47
C ARG A 48 -1.67 12.12 -8.16
N CYS A 49 -0.86 12.32 -7.12
CA CYS A 49 -1.16 11.79 -5.79
C CYS A 49 -1.95 12.80 -4.92
N VAL A 50 -2.99 12.35 -4.23
CA VAL A 50 -3.77 13.15 -3.26
C VAL A 50 -4.05 12.34 -2.00
N SER A 51 -4.22 13.02 -0.86
CA SER A 51 -4.69 12.38 0.35
C SER A 51 -6.17 12.03 0.27
N TRP A 52 -6.58 11.09 1.12
CA TRP A 52 -7.95 10.65 1.27
C TRP A 52 -8.90 11.81 1.57
N GLU A 53 -8.49 12.73 2.42
CA GLU A 53 -9.23 13.93 2.80
C GLU A 53 -9.48 14.84 1.57
N ASN A 54 -8.54 14.82 0.62
CA ASN A 54 -8.60 15.58 -0.63
C ASN A 54 -9.07 14.75 -1.85
N ARG A 55 -9.60 13.53 -1.63
CA ARG A 55 -10.00 12.60 -2.71
C ARG A 55 -10.94 13.19 -3.76
N ASN A 56 -11.79 14.16 -3.41
CA ASN A 56 -12.69 14.78 -4.39
C ASN A 56 -11.95 15.48 -5.55
N ARG A 57 -10.66 15.81 -5.37
CA ARG A 57 -9.83 16.42 -6.42
C ARG A 57 -9.60 15.49 -7.62
N ILE A 58 -9.79 14.18 -7.49
CA ILE A 58 -9.59 13.19 -8.57
C ILE A 58 -10.90 12.73 -9.21
N ALA A 59 -12.05 13.15 -8.68
CA ALA A 59 -13.38 12.78 -9.15
C ALA A 59 -13.83 13.57 -10.40
N ASP A 60 -13.03 14.55 -10.80
CA ASP A 60 -13.17 15.33 -12.03
C ASP A 60 -12.82 14.54 -13.31
N THR A 61 -12.25 13.34 -13.15
CA THR A 61 -11.69 12.54 -14.23
C THR A 61 -12.53 11.29 -14.48
N THR A 62 -12.71 10.90 -15.75
CA THR A 62 -13.22 9.57 -16.10
C THR A 62 -12.03 8.63 -16.29
N TYR A 63 -12.01 7.54 -15.53
CA TYR A 63 -10.93 6.56 -15.57
C TYR A 63 -11.24 5.40 -16.51
N ASP A 64 -10.23 4.90 -17.23
CA ASP A 64 -10.37 3.62 -17.90
C ASP A 64 -10.36 2.48 -16.87
N LEU A 65 -9.50 2.57 -15.85
CA LEU A 65 -9.34 1.57 -14.81
C LEU A 65 -9.31 2.21 -13.42
N VAL A 66 -10.05 1.65 -12.47
CA VAL A 66 -9.91 1.93 -11.03
C VAL A 66 -9.41 0.67 -10.33
N ILE A 67 -8.37 0.81 -9.51
CA ILE A 67 -7.77 -0.24 -8.70
C ILE A 67 -8.01 0.11 -7.24
N ASN A 68 -8.97 -0.54 -6.57
CA ASN A 68 -9.26 -0.34 -5.16
C ASN A 68 -8.70 -1.49 -4.30
N LEU A 69 -7.61 -1.22 -3.59
CA LEU A 69 -6.87 -2.22 -2.80
C LEU A 69 -7.10 -2.08 -1.29
N GLU A 70 -8.21 -1.46 -0.91
CA GLU A 70 -8.67 -1.33 0.46
C GLU A 70 -9.92 -2.17 0.69
N ASP A 71 -9.90 -3.01 1.72
CA ASP A 71 -10.97 -3.93 2.09
C ASP A 71 -11.95 -3.29 3.10
N ASP A 72 -12.35 -2.04 2.84
CA ASP A 72 -13.24 -1.25 3.69
C ASP A 72 -14.44 -0.65 2.94
N ARG A 73 -15.44 -0.22 3.72
CA ARG A 73 -16.70 0.35 3.20
C ARG A 73 -16.56 1.80 2.73
N GLU A 74 -15.65 2.58 3.31
CA GLU A 74 -15.49 4.00 3.03
C GLU A 74 -14.94 4.23 1.62
N THR A 75 -13.85 3.53 1.28
CA THR A 75 -13.26 3.54 -0.07
C THR A 75 -14.21 2.98 -1.11
N SER A 76 -14.86 1.86 -0.78
CA SER A 76 -15.86 1.22 -1.64
C SER A 76 -17.09 2.11 -1.89
N SER A 77 -17.49 2.94 -0.93
CA SER A 77 -18.59 3.91 -1.11
C SER A 77 -18.18 5.07 -1.99
N PHE A 78 -16.92 5.53 -1.89
CA PHE A 78 -16.39 6.60 -2.73
C PHE A 78 -16.39 6.23 -4.22
N LEU A 79 -16.23 4.93 -4.56
CA LEU A 79 -16.35 4.46 -5.95
C LEU A 79 -17.66 4.87 -6.63
N LYS A 80 -18.77 5.00 -5.88
CA LYS A 80 -20.08 5.44 -6.43
C LYS A 80 -20.06 6.87 -6.96
N GLN A 81 -19.08 7.68 -6.55
CA GLN A 81 -18.91 9.07 -6.98
C GLN A 81 -17.99 9.20 -8.21
N LEU A 82 -17.35 8.11 -8.63
CA LEU A 82 -16.38 8.09 -9.71
C LEU A 82 -17.01 7.60 -11.01
N LYS A 83 -16.44 8.03 -12.14
CA LYS A 83 -16.78 7.51 -13.47
C LYS A 83 -15.62 6.66 -13.96
N PHE A 84 -15.88 5.39 -14.26
CA PHE A 84 -14.86 4.48 -14.78
C PHE A 84 -15.42 3.37 -15.66
N LYS A 85 -14.56 2.76 -16.50
CA LYS A 85 -14.94 1.64 -17.39
C LYS A 85 -14.71 0.29 -16.74
N GLN A 86 -13.62 0.14 -16.00
CA GLN A 86 -13.23 -1.11 -15.34
C GLN A 86 -12.85 -0.87 -13.88
N LEU A 87 -13.14 -1.87 -13.05
CA LEU A 87 -12.77 -1.90 -11.65
C LEU A 87 -11.96 -3.18 -11.40
N PHE A 88 -10.90 -3.04 -10.63
CA PHE A 88 -10.16 -4.13 -10.01
C PHE A 88 -10.17 -3.93 -8.50
N GLY A 89 -10.62 -4.92 -7.75
CA GLY A 89 -10.53 -4.96 -6.29
C GLY A 89 -11.86 -4.78 -5.57
N ALA A 90 -11.82 -4.24 -4.35
CA ALA A 90 -12.95 -4.20 -3.45
C ALA A 90 -13.98 -3.12 -3.80
N HIS A 91 -15.26 -3.41 -3.55
CA HIS A 91 -16.39 -2.51 -3.78
C HIS A 91 -17.64 -2.93 -2.99
N LEU A 92 -18.64 -2.05 -2.98
CA LEU A 92 -19.99 -2.39 -2.52
C LEU A 92 -20.81 -2.94 -3.69
N ASN A 93 -21.46 -4.08 -3.50
CA ASN A 93 -22.46 -4.58 -4.44
C ASN A 93 -23.79 -3.81 -4.32
N GLY A 94 -24.79 -4.20 -5.13
CA GLY A 94 -26.12 -3.57 -5.13
C GLY A 94 -26.90 -3.64 -3.79
N ASN A 95 -26.46 -4.46 -2.84
CA ASN A 95 -27.03 -4.57 -1.50
C ASN A 95 -26.16 -3.89 -0.43
N ASP A 96 -25.21 -3.03 -0.82
CA ASP A 96 -24.25 -2.39 0.08
C ASP A 96 -23.43 -3.39 0.92
N GLN A 97 -23.19 -4.58 0.39
CA GLN A 97 -22.28 -5.56 0.98
C GLN A 97 -20.91 -5.44 0.31
N LEU A 98 -19.87 -5.46 1.15
CA LEU A 98 -18.50 -5.40 0.70
C LEU A 98 -18.12 -6.72 0.02
N THR A 99 -17.57 -6.62 -1.19
CA THR A 99 -17.16 -7.73 -2.05
C THR A 99 -16.06 -7.24 -3.00
N TYR A 100 -15.57 -8.08 -3.89
CA TYR A 100 -14.45 -7.77 -4.78
C TYR A 100 -14.64 -8.40 -6.16
N THR A 101 -13.92 -7.86 -7.14
CA THR A 101 -13.97 -8.34 -8.52
C THR A 101 -13.31 -9.71 -8.67
N SER A 102 -13.78 -10.51 -9.63
CA SER A 102 -13.34 -11.91 -9.79
C SER A 102 -11.86 -12.06 -10.13
N ASP A 103 -11.29 -11.08 -10.85
CA ASP A 103 -9.87 -10.98 -11.21
C ASP A 103 -8.98 -10.63 -10.00
N SER A 104 -9.52 -9.95 -8.99
CA SER A 104 -8.81 -9.61 -7.75
C SER A 104 -8.86 -10.70 -6.66
N ARG A 105 -9.58 -11.81 -6.92
CA ARG A 105 -9.84 -12.87 -5.93
C ARG A 105 -8.58 -13.46 -5.31
N ALA A 106 -7.49 -13.57 -6.07
CA ALA A 106 -6.25 -14.18 -5.61
C ALA A 106 -5.67 -13.45 -4.39
N TRP A 107 -5.91 -12.14 -4.28
CA TRP A 107 -5.58 -11.34 -3.10
C TRP A 107 -6.70 -11.35 -2.06
N PHE A 108 -7.94 -11.03 -2.46
CA PHE A 108 -9.01 -10.81 -1.49
C PHE A 108 -9.56 -12.09 -0.86
N ASP A 109 -9.38 -13.27 -1.46
CA ASP A 109 -9.65 -14.56 -0.83
C ASP A 109 -8.79 -14.78 0.43
N LEU A 110 -7.67 -14.04 0.56
CA LEU A 110 -6.73 -14.06 1.70
C LEU A 110 -6.98 -12.90 2.69
N SER A 111 -8.01 -12.08 2.45
CA SER A 111 -8.27 -10.83 3.18
C SER A 111 -9.44 -10.95 4.18
N LEU A 112 -9.72 -9.86 4.90
CA LEU A 112 -10.83 -9.80 5.86
C LEU A 112 -12.20 -9.93 5.19
N ILE A 113 -12.30 -9.56 3.92
CA ILE A 113 -13.56 -9.58 3.15
C ILE A 113 -13.73 -10.85 2.32
N SER A 114 -12.85 -11.84 2.51
CA SER A 114 -12.88 -13.11 1.78
C SER A 114 -14.25 -13.77 1.78
N VAL A 115 -14.71 -14.21 0.61
CA VAL A 115 -15.97 -14.95 0.44
C VAL A 115 -15.99 -16.29 1.19
N TYR A 116 -14.83 -16.77 1.63
CA TYR A 116 -14.69 -18.01 2.38
C TYR A 116 -14.83 -17.85 3.90
N GLY A 117 -14.97 -16.61 4.37
CA GLY A 117 -14.93 -16.29 5.80
C GLY A 117 -13.51 -16.33 6.37
N ARG A 118 -13.36 -15.75 7.56
CA ARG A 118 -12.06 -15.43 8.15
C ARG A 118 -11.16 -16.65 8.39
N GLU A 119 -11.69 -17.73 8.96
CA GLU A 119 -10.88 -18.91 9.30
C GLU A 119 -10.25 -19.55 8.05
N LYS A 120 -11.04 -19.68 6.98
CA LYS A 120 -10.53 -20.23 5.73
C LYS A 120 -9.60 -19.25 5.01
N ALA A 121 -9.87 -17.94 5.06
CA ALA A 121 -8.96 -16.92 4.55
C ALA A 121 -7.59 -16.97 5.24
N ASP A 122 -7.57 -17.07 6.57
CA ASP A 122 -6.34 -17.19 7.36
C ASP A 122 -5.55 -18.47 7.00
N ARG A 123 -6.26 -19.60 6.82
CA ARG A 123 -5.65 -20.84 6.33
C ARG A 123 -5.07 -20.70 4.92
N LEU A 124 -5.81 -20.09 3.99
CA LEU A 124 -5.32 -19.84 2.63
C LEU A 124 -4.10 -18.92 2.64
N LYS A 125 -4.11 -17.88 3.47
CA LYS A 125 -3.00 -16.94 3.64
C LYS A 125 -1.75 -17.63 4.20
N LEU A 126 -1.91 -18.56 5.14
CA LEU A 126 -0.83 -19.39 5.67
C LEU A 126 -0.22 -20.33 4.61
N LEU A 127 -1.06 -20.89 3.73
CA LEU A 127 -0.64 -21.81 2.67
C LEU A 127 -0.06 -21.08 1.44
N ASN A 128 -0.41 -19.80 1.25
CA ASN A 128 0.06 -19.01 0.13
C ASN A 128 1.60 -18.92 0.11
N ARG A 129 2.17 -19.00 -1.10
CA ARG A 129 3.61 -18.84 -1.36
C ARG A 129 3.90 -17.74 -2.38
N ARG A 130 2.86 -17.11 -2.94
CA ARG A 130 3.00 -15.99 -3.88
C ARG A 130 3.15 -14.69 -3.12
N THR A 131 3.93 -13.75 -3.65
CA THR A 131 4.05 -12.42 -3.07
C THR A 131 2.77 -11.60 -3.30
N TYR A 132 2.62 -10.49 -2.57
CA TYR A 132 1.54 -9.55 -2.83
C TYR A 132 1.57 -9.03 -4.26
N GLN A 133 2.75 -8.64 -4.74
CA GLN A 133 2.95 -8.13 -6.09
C GLN A 133 2.56 -9.18 -7.13
N ASP A 134 2.97 -10.45 -6.94
CA ASP A 134 2.58 -11.53 -7.84
C ASP A 134 1.07 -11.67 -7.95
N LEU A 135 0.33 -11.56 -6.83
CA LEU A 135 -1.13 -11.72 -6.81
C LEU A 135 -1.84 -10.55 -7.48
N ILE A 136 -1.41 -9.31 -7.20
CA ILE A 136 -2.03 -8.10 -7.74
C ILE A 136 -1.72 -7.94 -9.23
N PHE A 137 -0.47 -8.16 -9.65
CA PHE A 137 -0.08 -8.03 -11.05
C PHE A 137 -0.80 -9.06 -11.91
N ASP A 138 -0.79 -10.33 -11.50
CA ASP A 138 -1.49 -11.41 -12.21
C ASP A 138 -2.99 -11.13 -12.36
N GLY A 139 -3.65 -10.65 -11.30
CA GLY A 139 -5.05 -10.25 -11.35
C GLY A 139 -5.32 -9.10 -12.32
N LEU A 140 -4.37 -8.19 -12.51
CA LEU A 140 -4.44 -7.11 -13.50
C LEU A 140 -4.02 -7.54 -14.92
N GLY A 141 -3.68 -8.81 -15.13
CA GLY A 141 -3.15 -9.31 -16.41
C GLY A 141 -1.71 -8.87 -16.70
N LEU A 142 -0.97 -8.50 -15.66
CA LEU A 142 0.42 -8.05 -15.72
C LEU A 142 1.37 -9.12 -15.18
N GLY A 143 2.64 -9.05 -15.59
CA GLY A 143 3.71 -9.87 -15.02
C GLY A 143 4.59 -9.05 -14.07
N PHE A 144 4.78 -9.53 -12.83
CA PHE A 144 5.78 -9.03 -11.88
C PHE A 144 7.10 -9.77 -12.09
N ASN A 145 8.18 -9.04 -12.34
CA ASN A 145 9.51 -9.59 -12.63
C ASN A 145 10.53 -9.18 -11.56
N GLY A 146 10.07 -8.80 -10.36
CA GLY A 146 10.94 -8.28 -9.30
C GLY A 146 11.24 -6.79 -9.47
N GLU A 147 10.32 -6.02 -10.05
CA GLU A 147 10.44 -4.58 -10.14
C GLU A 147 10.68 -3.99 -8.73
N PRO A 148 11.67 -3.09 -8.57
CA PRO A 148 11.95 -2.47 -7.28
C PRO A 148 10.79 -1.56 -6.87
N TYR A 149 10.77 -1.12 -5.62
CA TYR A 149 9.82 -0.08 -5.21
C TYR A 149 10.05 1.20 -6.02
N TYR A 150 8.96 1.77 -6.54
CA TYR A 150 9.01 3.03 -7.25
C TYR A 150 8.77 4.15 -6.23
N LEU A 151 9.85 4.71 -5.71
CA LEU A 151 9.82 5.75 -4.68
C LEU A 151 10.48 7.04 -5.20
N PRO A 152 10.05 8.22 -4.72
CA PRO A 152 10.74 9.46 -5.02
C PRO A 152 12.18 9.41 -4.48
N PRO A 153 13.08 10.28 -4.99
CA PRO A 153 14.41 10.42 -4.44
C PRO A 153 14.38 10.66 -2.93
N PRO A 154 15.32 10.07 -2.16
CA PRO A 154 15.35 10.26 -0.72
C PRO A 154 15.57 11.73 -0.38
N GLN A 155 14.81 12.22 0.59
CA GLN A 155 15.02 13.56 1.14
C GLN A 155 16.30 13.56 1.99
N PRO A 156 17.19 14.55 1.82
CA PRO A 156 18.34 14.71 2.72
C PRO A 156 17.88 14.82 4.18
N THR A 157 18.59 14.16 5.07
CA THR A 157 18.35 14.25 6.52
C THR A 157 19.62 14.65 7.23
N GLY A 158 19.50 15.16 8.46
CA GLY A 158 20.65 15.42 9.32
C GLY A 158 21.25 14.16 9.96
N LEU A 159 20.68 12.98 9.69
CA LEU A 159 21.18 11.72 10.24
C LEU A 159 22.56 11.41 9.65
N GLN A 160 23.47 11.02 10.52
CA GLN A 160 24.84 10.67 10.17
C GLN A 160 25.23 9.42 10.94
N GLY A 161 25.85 8.45 10.28
CA GLY A 161 26.36 7.25 10.93
C GLY A 161 26.16 5.99 10.11
N ASP A 162 26.44 4.86 10.75
CA ASP A 162 26.56 3.55 10.11
C ASP A 162 25.26 2.73 10.22
N VAL A 163 24.51 2.94 11.31
CA VAL A 163 23.31 2.15 11.62
C VAL A 163 22.14 3.06 11.95
N ALA A 164 20.97 2.75 11.39
CA ALA A 164 19.70 3.36 11.77
C ALA A 164 18.74 2.30 12.32
N ILE A 165 18.20 2.52 13.52
CA ILE A 165 17.30 1.58 14.21
C ILE A 165 15.90 2.17 14.24
N SER A 166 14.95 1.47 13.61
CA SER A 166 13.51 1.72 13.81
C SER A 166 13.02 0.82 14.95
N SER A 167 12.88 1.39 16.15
CA SER A 167 12.56 0.63 17.37
C SER A 167 11.05 0.54 17.68
N THR A 168 10.20 1.03 16.78
CA THR A 168 8.75 1.12 16.99
C THR A 168 8.02 -0.05 16.33
N ALA A 169 6.84 -0.38 16.88
CA ALA A 169 5.88 -1.29 16.29
C ALA A 169 4.51 -0.61 16.21
N GLY A 170 3.74 -0.91 15.18
CA GLY A 170 2.40 -0.36 15.00
C GLY A 170 1.42 -0.84 16.09
N ALA A 171 0.37 -0.05 16.33
CA ALA A 171 -0.62 -0.29 17.38
C ALA A 171 -1.40 -1.62 17.23
N VAL A 172 -1.45 -2.21 16.03
CA VAL A 172 -2.14 -3.49 15.77
C VAL A 172 -1.42 -4.66 16.43
N TRP A 173 -0.08 -4.64 16.45
CA TRP A 173 0.74 -5.72 17.00
C TRP A 173 1.86 -5.14 17.87
N PRO A 174 1.53 -4.50 19.01
CA PRO A 174 2.52 -3.80 19.84
C PRO A 174 3.57 -4.77 20.42
N MET A 175 3.21 -6.03 20.61
CA MET A 175 4.12 -7.10 21.06
C MET A 175 5.23 -7.45 20.06
N LYS A 176 5.18 -6.94 18.81
CA LYS A 176 6.29 -7.07 17.86
C LYS A 176 7.45 -6.12 18.16
N LYS A 177 7.28 -5.18 19.10
CA LYS A 177 8.37 -4.32 19.55
C LYS A 177 9.40 -5.18 20.30
N TRP A 178 10.61 -5.23 19.77
CA TRP A 178 11.71 -5.92 20.43
C TRP A 178 12.20 -5.13 21.65
N ALA A 179 12.47 -5.83 22.76
CA ALA A 179 12.77 -5.18 24.03
C ALA A 179 14.21 -4.64 24.12
N TYR A 180 15.14 -5.20 23.34
CA TYR A 180 16.59 -5.01 23.55
C TYR A 180 17.25 -3.99 22.61
N TYR A 181 16.49 -3.01 22.10
CA TYR A 181 17.05 -2.00 21.20
C TYR A 181 18.08 -1.10 21.88
N ASP A 182 17.92 -0.84 23.18
CA ASP A 182 18.85 0.01 23.94
C ASP A 182 20.19 -0.70 24.18
N GLU A 183 20.16 -1.99 24.48
CA GLU A 183 21.33 -2.86 24.61
C GLU A 183 22.04 -3.01 23.27
N LEU A 184 21.30 -3.28 22.18
CA LEU A 184 21.87 -3.35 20.84
C LEU A 184 22.58 -2.05 20.47
N LYS A 185 21.96 -0.89 20.74
CA LYS A 185 22.59 0.42 20.49
C LYS A 185 23.92 0.54 21.24
N LYS A 186 23.95 0.21 22.54
CA LYS A 186 25.17 0.27 23.35
C LYS A 186 26.26 -0.64 22.82
N GLU A 187 25.93 -1.86 22.42
CA GLU A 187 26.90 -2.82 21.87
C GLU A 187 27.49 -2.34 20.54
N LEU A 188 26.64 -1.81 19.64
CA LEU A 188 27.09 -1.26 18.36
C LEU A 188 27.98 -0.02 18.56
N GLU A 189 27.63 0.87 19.48
CA GLU A 189 28.45 2.04 19.82
C GLU A 189 29.78 1.64 20.48
N ALA A 190 29.78 0.62 21.34
CA ALA A 190 31.00 0.06 21.93
C ALA A 190 31.92 -0.59 20.88
N ALA A 191 31.34 -1.10 19.78
CA ALA A 191 32.09 -1.56 18.61
C ALA A 191 32.57 -0.42 17.69
N GLY A 192 32.33 0.85 18.06
CA GLY A 192 32.78 2.03 17.33
C GLY A 192 31.84 2.52 16.23
N LEU A 193 30.62 1.98 16.14
CA LEU A 193 29.62 2.40 15.15
C LEU A 193 28.83 3.62 15.63
N LYS A 194 28.46 4.51 14.70
CA LYS A 194 27.57 5.64 14.98
C LYS A 194 26.11 5.23 14.71
N VAL A 195 25.32 5.13 15.77
CA VAL A 195 23.95 4.60 15.71
C VAL A 195 22.91 5.72 15.83
N ASN A 196 21.93 5.72 14.94
CA ASN A 196 20.79 6.63 14.94
C ASN A 196 19.51 5.89 15.32
N MET A 197 18.79 6.38 16.33
CA MET A 197 17.43 5.91 16.62
C MET A 197 16.45 6.71 15.75
N LEU A 198 15.68 6.03 14.92
CA LEU A 198 14.69 6.67 14.06
C LEU A 198 13.44 6.99 14.88
N GLU A 199 13.01 8.25 14.80
CA GLU A 199 11.74 8.68 15.36
C GLU A 199 10.58 8.31 14.43
N SER A 200 9.39 8.14 15.01
CA SER A 200 8.17 8.06 14.21
C SER A 200 7.99 9.39 13.47
N ARG A 201 7.87 9.33 12.15
CA ARG A 201 7.48 10.51 11.38
C ARG A 201 6.03 10.87 11.74
N PRO A 202 5.72 12.16 11.94
CA PRO A 202 4.36 12.61 12.24
C PRO A 202 3.36 12.22 11.15
#